data_AF-A0AAV6TDT3-F1
#
_entry.id   AF-A0AAV6TDT3-F1
#
_cell.length_a   1.000
_cell.length_b   1.000
_cell.length_c   1.000
_cell.angle_alpha   90.00
_cell.angle_beta   90.00
_cell.angle_gamma   90.00
#
_symmetry.space_group_name_H-M   'P 1'
#
loop_
_entity.id
_entity.type
_entity.pdbx_description
1 polymer ?
#
loop_
_entity_poly.entity_id
_entity_poly.type
_entity_poly.pdbx_seq_one_letter_code
_entity_poly.pdbx_strand_id
1 'polypeptide(L)'
;MDLDYLKSIKGFARSCFEYAIAKKWPLYLSTKNTILKRYDGRFKDIFQDIYDRDYKSKFEGAGIWYEHRLIDDMVAQALKSSGGFVWACKNYDGDVQSDIVAQDHRDLSPPGTLLGNPEKLP
;
A
#
# COMPACT_ATOMS: atom_id res chain seq x y z
N MET A 1 -19.81 7.74 -14.73
CA MET A 1 -18.81 7.39 -13.71
C MET A 1 -18.82 8.54 -12.72
N ASP A 2 -19.29 8.26 -11.51
CA ASP A 2 -19.80 9.29 -10.61
C ASP A 2 -18.69 10.17 -10.04
N LEU A 3 -19.00 11.46 -9.83
CA LEU A 3 -18.06 12.46 -9.32
C LEU A 3 -17.43 12.04 -7.98
N ASP A 4 -18.17 11.30 -7.16
CA ASP A 4 -17.72 10.85 -5.84
C ASP A 4 -16.66 9.75 -5.93
N TYR A 5 -16.73 8.89 -6.95
CA TYR A 5 -15.70 7.87 -7.18
C TYR A 5 -14.34 8.51 -7.52
N LEU A 6 -14.33 9.53 -8.38
CA LEU A 6 -13.10 10.24 -8.73
C LEU A 6 -12.53 11.00 -7.52
N LYS A 7 -13.39 11.61 -6.70
CA LYS A 7 -12.96 12.28 -5.45
C LYS A 7 -12.33 11.29 -4.48
N SER A 8 -12.92 10.10 -4.32
CA SER A 8 -12.41 9.05 -3.45
C SER A 8 -10.99 8.61 -3.85
N ILE A 9 -10.75 8.30 -5.13
CA ILE A 9 -9.41 7.90 -5.61
C ILE A 9 -8.40 9.03 -5.40
N LYS A 10 -8.76 10.27 -5.71
CA LYS A 10 -7.87 11.43 -5.52
C LYS A 10 -7.55 11.67 -4.04
N GLY A 11 -8.52 11.47 -3.15
CA GLY A 11 -8.33 11.55 -1.71
C GLY A 11 -7.38 10.47 -1.21
N PHE A 12 -7.61 9.22 -1.63
CA PHE A 12 -6.75 8.10 -1.30
C PHE A 12 -5.30 8.33 -1.77
N ALA A 13 -5.10 8.76 -3.02
CA ALA A 13 -3.78 9.03 -3.58
C ALA A 13 -3.01 10.05 -2.72
N ARG A 14 -3.64 11.18 -2.39
CA ARG A 14 -3.02 12.21 -1.55
C ARG A 14 -2.67 11.69 -0.17
N SER A 15 -3.56 10.95 0.48
CA SER A 15 -3.28 10.36 1.79
C SER A 15 -2.05 9.43 1.75
N CYS A 16 -1.92 8.61 0.70
CA CYS A 16 -0.75 7.75 0.52
C CYS A 16 0.54 8.56 0.32
N PHE A 17 0.51 9.60 -0.52
CA PHE A 17 1.69 10.44 -0.77
C PHE A 17 2.14 11.20 0.48
N GLU A 18 1.22 11.83 1.21
CA GLU A 18 1.54 12.55 2.44
C GLU A 18 2.09 11.60 3.51
N TYR A 19 1.52 10.40 3.64
CA TYR A 19 2.00 9.40 4.58
C TYR A 19 3.42 8.90 4.23
N ALA A 20 3.70 8.65 2.95
CA ALA A 20 5.02 8.27 2.46
C ALA A 20 6.08 9.35 2.74
N ILE A 21 5.75 10.62 2.50
CA ILE A 21 6.63 11.75 2.84
C ILE A 21 6.87 11.83 4.35
N ALA A 22 5.82 11.71 5.17
CA ALA A 22 5.93 11.78 6.62
C ALA A 22 6.83 10.66 7.19
N LYS A 23 6.76 9.46 6.62
CA LYS A 23 7.64 8.33 6.96
C LYS A 23 9.01 8.39 6.30
N LYS A 24 9.19 9.25 5.29
CA LYS A 24 10.35 9.26 4.37
C LYS A 24 10.60 7.89 3.75
N TRP A 25 9.51 7.24 3.32
CA TRP A 25 9.55 5.93 2.68
C TRP A 25 9.07 6.01 1.22
N PRO A 26 9.62 5.19 0.31
CA PRO A 26 9.09 5.08 -1.05
C PRO A 26 7.66 4.55 -1.04
N LEU A 27 6.89 4.93 -2.05
CA LEU A 27 5.49 4.54 -2.22
C LEU A 27 5.29 3.67 -3.46
N TYR A 28 4.62 2.54 -3.29
CA TYR A 28 4.21 1.68 -4.39
C TYR A 28 2.69 1.63 -4.50
N LEU A 29 2.15 1.85 -5.70
CA LEU A 29 0.77 1.51 -6.04
C LEU A 29 0.76 0.22 -6.85
N SER A 30 -0.01 -0.77 -6.42
CA SER A 30 -0.22 -2.00 -7.19
C SER A 30 -1.61 -2.09 -7.82
N THR A 31 -1.66 -2.58 -9.06
CA THR A 31 -2.94 -2.85 -9.76
C THR A 31 -2.82 -4.07 -10.67
N LYS A 32 -3.92 -4.53 -11.28
CA LYS A 32 -3.93 -5.51 -12.39
C LYS A 32 -4.41 -4.84 -13.70
N ASN A 33 -3.85 -3.67 -14.03
CA ASN A 33 -4.26 -2.87 -15.19
C ASN A 33 -4.03 -3.54 -16.57
N THR A 34 -3.22 -4.60 -16.65
CA THR A 34 -3.10 -5.42 -17.87
C THR A 34 -4.38 -6.19 -18.19
N ILE A 35 -5.15 -6.57 -17.15
CA ILE A 35 -6.42 -7.30 -17.27
C ILE A 35 -7.60 -6.33 -17.16
N LEU A 36 -7.63 -5.45 -16.15
CA LEU A 36 -8.69 -4.47 -15.91
C LEU A 36 -8.33 -3.08 -16.46
N LYS A 37 -8.06 -3.02 -17.78
CA LYS A 37 -7.50 -1.82 -18.45
C LYS A 37 -8.21 -0.50 -18.12
N ARG A 38 -9.54 -0.47 -18.11
CA ARG A 38 -10.30 0.76 -17.85
C ARG A 38 -10.37 1.15 -16.37
N TYR A 39 -10.58 0.19 -15.47
CA TYR A 39 -10.79 0.47 -14.05
C TYR A 39 -9.45 0.72 -13.34
N ASP A 40 -8.51 -0.20 -13.50
CA ASP A 40 -7.19 -0.11 -12.86
C ASP A 40 -6.28 0.89 -13.57
N GLY A 41 -6.43 1.04 -14.89
CA GLY A 41 -5.79 2.12 -15.62
C GLY A 41 -6.17 3.49 -15.05
N ARG A 42 -7.43 3.68 -14.66
CA ARG A 42 -7.89 4.94 -14.05
C ARG A 42 -7.19 5.23 -12.73
N PHE A 43 -7.01 4.23 -11.86
CA PHE A 43 -6.25 4.38 -10.61
C PHE A 43 -4.81 4.81 -10.89
N LYS A 44 -4.14 4.09 -11.81
CA LYS A 44 -2.77 4.40 -12.22
C LYS A 44 -2.65 5.84 -12.74
N ASP A 45 -3.53 6.22 -13.67
CA ASP A 45 -3.49 7.53 -14.30
C ASP A 45 -3.73 8.66 -13.29
N ILE A 46 -4.67 8.49 -12.36
CA ILE A 46 -4.97 9.49 -11.33
C ILE A 46 -3.80 9.64 -10.35
N PHE A 47 -3.21 8.54 -9.90
CA PHE A 47 -2.05 8.60 -9.02
C PHE A 47 -0.87 9.27 -9.71
N GLN A 48 -0.62 8.92 -10.97
CA GLN A 48 0.46 9.51 -11.76
C GLN A 48 0.25 11.03 -11.96
N ASP A 49 -0.96 11.46 -12.34
CA ASP A 49 -1.29 12.89 -12.50
C ASP A 49 -1.08 13.68 -11.19
N ILE A 50 -1.55 13.14 -10.06
CA ILE A 50 -1.35 13.79 -8.76
C ILE A 50 0.13 13.82 -8.38
N TYR A 51 0.86 12.73 -8.61
CA TYR A 51 2.27 12.66 -8.31
C TYR A 51 3.05 13.74 -9.08
N ASP A 52 2.91 13.74 -10.41
CA ASP A 52 3.65 14.66 -11.29
C ASP A 52 3.30 16.12 -11.02
N ARG A 53 2.02 16.42 -10.70
CA ARG A 53 1.57 17.79 -10.44
C ARG A 53 1.96 18.30 -9.05
N ASP A 54 1.73 17.51 -8.00
CA ASP A 54 1.69 18.02 -6.62
C ASP A 54 2.81 17.47 -5.72
N TYR A 55 3.44 16.34 -6.06
CA TYR A 55 4.28 15.57 -5.13
C TYR A 55 5.69 15.23 -5.62
N LYS A 56 5.94 15.24 -6.93
CA LYS A 56 7.23 14.84 -7.50
C LYS A 56 8.41 15.57 -6.86
N SER A 57 8.37 16.89 -6.82
CA SER A 57 9.44 17.69 -6.20
C SER A 57 9.57 17.46 -4.69
N LYS A 58 8.48 17.13 -4.00
CA LYS A 58 8.49 16.82 -2.56
C LYS A 58 9.16 15.46 -2.30
N PHE A 59 8.88 14.48 -3.14
CA PHE A 59 9.48 13.14 -3.08
C PHE A 59 10.98 13.22 -3.40
N GLU A 60 11.35 13.93 -4.46
CA GLU A 60 12.75 14.20 -4.81
C GLU A 60 13.49 14.90 -3.66
N GLY A 61 12.89 15.93 -3.05
CA GLY A 61 13.47 16.63 -1.89
C GLY A 61 13.62 15.77 -0.63
N ALA A 62 12.81 14.71 -0.49
CA ALA A 62 12.90 13.74 0.60
C ALA A 62 13.77 12.52 0.26
N GLY A 63 14.28 12.41 -0.97
CA GLY A 63 15.09 11.27 -1.42
C GLY A 63 14.30 9.96 -1.58
N ILE A 64 13.00 10.05 -1.81
CA ILE A 64 12.08 8.91 -1.99
C ILE A 64 11.43 8.94 -3.38
N TRP A 65 10.81 7.82 -3.78
CA TRP A 65 10.16 7.70 -5.09
C TRP A 65 8.75 7.14 -4.98
N TYR A 66 7.97 7.36 -6.03
CA TYR A 66 6.70 6.71 -6.27
C TYR A 66 6.83 5.80 -7.50
N GLU A 67 6.29 4.59 -7.42
CA GLU A 67 6.26 3.65 -8.54
C GLU A 67 4.92 2.91 -8.63
N HIS A 68 4.42 2.73 -9.84
CA HIS A 68 3.32 1.82 -10.14
C HIS A 68 3.86 0.44 -10.53
N ARG A 69 3.32 -0.62 -9.92
CA ARG A 69 3.64 -2.02 -10.26
C ARG A 69 2.40 -2.85 -10.51
N LEU A 70 2.58 -3.98 -11.21
CA LEU A 70 1.55 -5.02 -11.22
C LEU A 70 1.51 -5.71 -9.86
N ILE A 71 0.31 -6.11 -9.41
CA ILE A 71 0.12 -6.70 -8.08
C ILE A 71 0.94 -7.97 -7.85
N ASP A 72 1.10 -8.81 -8.86
CA ASP A 72 1.94 -10.01 -8.84
C ASP A 72 3.42 -9.69 -8.63
N ASP A 73 3.95 -8.69 -9.35
CA ASP A 73 5.34 -8.24 -9.17
C ASP A 73 5.55 -7.59 -7.80
N MET A 74 4.55 -6.85 -7.32
CA MET A 74 4.63 -6.15 -6.04
C MET A 74 4.62 -7.13 -4.85
N VAL A 75 3.78 -8.16 -4.89
CA VAL A 75 3.77 -9.22 -3.87
C VAL A 75 5.12 -9.94 -3.83
N ALA A 76 5.69 -10.28 -4.99
CA ALA A 76 7.00 -10.93 -5.06
C ALA A 76 8.13 -10.03 -4.52
N GLN A 77 8.06 -8.73 -4.74
CA GLN A 77 9.00 -7.75 -4.17
C GLN A 77 8.83 -7.64 -2.65
N ALA A 78 7.60 -7.55 -2.15
CA ALA A 78 7.32 -7.41 -0.72
C ALA A 78 7.87 -8.60 0.08
N LEU A 79 7.68 -9.82 -0.41
CA LEU A 79 8.18 -11.06 0.22
C LEU A 79 9.72 -11.14 0.28
N LYS A 80 10.43 -10.48 -0.64
CA LYS A 80 11.91 -10.47 -0.69
C LYS A 80 12.52 -9.22 -0.06
N SER A 81 11.69 -8.26 0.33
CA SER A 81 12.11 -6.98 0.87
C SER A 81 12.30 -7.08 2.39
N SER A 82 13.20 -6.27 2.93
CA SER A 82 13.31 -6.02 4.37
C SER A 82 12.27 -5.02 4.89
N GLY A 83 11.23 -4.70 4.10
CA GLY A 83 10.24 -3.66 4.40
C GLY A 83 10.74 -2.24 4.09
N GLY A 84 10.16 -1.25 4.78
CA GLY A 84 10.56 0.16 4.66
C GLY A 84 9.95 0.90 3.46
N PHE A 85 8.72 0.57 3.09
CA PHE A 85 7.97 1.23 2.03
C PHE A 85 6.49 1.37 2.41
N VAL A 86 5.81 2.31 1.78
CA VAL A 86 4.34 2.39 1.83
C VAL A 86 3.79 1.64 0.63
N TRP A 87 2.79 0.80 0.85
CA TRP A 87 2.11 0.06 -0.20
C TRP A 87 0.64 0.49 -0.26
N ALA A 88 0.29 1.23 -1.31
CA ALA A 88 -1.09 1.59 -1.62
C ALA A 88 -1.78 0.42 -2.34
N CYS A 89 -2.67 -0.25 -1.63
CA CYS A 89 -3.49 -1.35 -2.16
C CYS A 89 -4.92 -0.88 -2.42
N LYS A 90 -5.56 -1.42 -3.47
CA LYS A 90 -7.02 -1.27 -3.64
C LYS A 90 -7.74 -2.12 -2.59
N ASN A 91 -8.99 -1.79 -2.24
CA ASN A 91 -9.71 -2.36 -1.09
C ASN A 91 -9.59 -3.90 -0.93
N TYR A 92 -9.77 -4.69 -2.00
CA TYR A 92 -9.63 -6.15 -1.91
C TYR A 92 -8.18 -6.60 -1.68
N ASP A 93 -7.24 -6.01 -2.41
CA ASP A 93 -5.82 -6.30 -2.26
C ASP A 93 -5.33 -5.88 -0.85
N GLY A 94 -5.86 -4.79 -0.31
CA GLY A 94 -5.52 -4.28 1.02
C GLY A 94 -6.00 -5.19 2.14
N ASP A 95 -7.23 -5.69 2.05
CA ASP A 95 -7.82 -6.63 3.01
C ASP A 95 -6.94 -7.89 3.13
N VAL A 96 -6.70 -8.56 1.99
CA VAL A 96 -5.92 -9.81 1.93
C VAL A 96 -4.46 -9.61 2.35
N GLN A 97 -3.80 -8.55 1.88
CA GLN A 97 -2.39 -8.33 2.20
C GLN A 97 -2.18 -7.86 3.64
N SER A 98 -3.13 -7.13 4.21
CA SER A 98 -3.04 -6.70 5.61
C SER A 98 -3.06 -7.88 6.59
N ASP A 99 -3.82 -8.93 6.27
CA ASP A 99 -3.85 -10.17 7.05
C ASP A 99 -2.49 -10.90 7.00
N ILE A 100 -1.85 -10.94 5.82
CA ILE A 100 -0.55 -11.60 5.65
C ILE A 100 0.54 -10.86 6.43
N VAL A 101 0.60 -9.53 6.33
CA VAL A 101 1.56 -8.71 7.09
C VAL A 101 1.33 -8.86 8.60
N ALA A 102 0.07 -8.93 9.04
CA ALA A 102 -0.27 -9.08 10.45
C ALA A 102 0.09 -10.46 11.01
N GLN A 103 -0.01 -11.53 10.21
CA GLN A 103 0.43 -12.87 10.61
C GLN A 103 1.96 -12.95 10.73
N ASP A 104 2.69 -12.42 9.76
CA ASP A 104 4.16 -12.40 9.77
C ASP A 104 4.72 -11.57 10.94
N HIS A 105 4.11 -10.43 11.27
CA HIS A 105 4.49 -9.64 12.45
C HIS A 105 4.12 -10.31 13.79
N ARG A 106 3.13 -11.22 13.81
CA ARG A 106 2.78 -11.96 15.02
C ARG A 106 3.77 -13.08 15.30
N ASP A 107 4.27 -13.75 14.27
CA ASP A 107 5.29 -14.81 14.41
C ASP A 107 6.68 -14.29 14.81
N LEU A 108 6.92 -12.98 14.70
CA LEU A 108 8.09 -12.30 15.26
C LEU A 108 7.97 -11.98 16.76
N SER A 109 6.84 -12.32 17.41
CA SER A 109 6.74 -12.26 18.87
C SER A 109 7.73 -13.26 19.48
N PRO A 110 8.57 -12.87 20.47
CA PRO A 110 9.52 -13.79 21.08
C PRO A 110 8.78 -15.03 21.63
N PRO A 111 9.41 -16.22 21.62
CA PRO A 111 8.82 -17.45 22.17
C PRO A 111 8.50 -17.21 23.64
N GLY A 112 7.24 -16.92 23.95
CA GLY A 112 6.83 -16.52 25.30
C GLY A 112 5.45 -15.88 25.44
N THR A 113 4.83 -15.36 24.39
CA THR A 113 3.43 -14.87 24.51
C THR A 113 2.45 -15.91 23.99
N LEU A 114 2.23 -16.94 24.81
CA LEU A 114 1.04 -17.78 24.72
C LEU A 114 -0.20 -16.90 24.93
N LEU A 115 -0.89 -16.52 23.86
CA LEU A 115 -2.33 -16.25 23.94
C LEU A 115 -3.06 -17.60 23.92
N GLY A 116 -2.81 -18.40 24.97
CA GLY A 116 -3.68 -19.49 25.33
C GLY A 116 -4.95 -18.91 25.94
N ASN A 117 -6.10 -19.39 25.48
CA ASN A 117 -7.37 -19.22 26.18
C ASN A 117 -7.16 -19.45 27.69
N PRO A 118 -7.56 -18.52 28.58
CA PRO A 118 -7.72 -18.86 29.98
C PRO A 118 -9.00 -19.70 30.11
N GLU A 119 -8.94 -20.99 29.73
CA GLU A 119 -9.85 -21.94 30.34
C GLU A 119 -9.45 -22.09 31.81
N LYS A 120 -10.45 -21.90 32.68
CA LYS A 120 -10.65 -22.53 33.98
C LYS A 120 -9.40 -23.04 34.70
N LEU A 121 -9.16 -22.50 35.90
CA LEU A 121 -8.69 -23.21 37.10
C LEU A 121 -8.61 -22.21 38.28
N PRO A 122 -9.00 -22.57 39.51
CA PRO A 122 -10.05 -23.49 39.98
C PRO A 122 -11.40 -22.80 40.23
#